data_AF-A0A1F8NI53-F1
#
_entry.id   AF-A0A1F8NI53-F1
#
_cell.length_a   1.000
_cell.length_b   1.000
_cell.length_c   1.000
_cell.angle_alpha   90.00
_cell.angle_beta   90.00
_cell.angle_gamma   90.00
#
_symmetry.space_group_name_H-M   'P 1'
#
loop_
_entity.id
_entity.type
_entity.pdbx_description
1 polymer ?
#
loop_
_entity_poly.entity_id
_entity_poly.type
_entity_poly.pdbx_seq_one_letter_code
_entity_poly.pdbx_strand_id
1 'polypeptide(L)'
;MWFHRTELLAWLGLIWGIPGLARQGSRLAKMLESPSGWFALRLRHEYFARWGAYTGLMLEHDWKSPWRRQYDPTFRSLLILHNSSG
;
A
#
# COMPACT_ATOMS: atom_id res chain seq x y z
N MET A 1 -8.43 5.54 3.97
CA MET A 1 -7.80 6.77 4.50
C MET A 1 -6.37 6.54 5.00
N TRP A 2 -6.13 5.70 6.02
CA TRP A 2 -4.78 5.60 6.61
C TRP A 2 -3.69 5.18 5.61
N PHE A 3 -3.90 4.13 4.81
CA PHE A 3 -2.91 3.61 3.86
C PHE A 3 -2.45 4.65 2.84
N HIS A 4 -3.38 5.35 2.19
CA HIS A 4 -3.05 6.39 1.21
C HIS A 4 -2.29 7.57 1.83
N ARG A 5 -2.64 7.96 3.06
CA ARG A 5 -1.90 9.00 3.78
C ARG A 5 -0.48 8.52 4.13
N THR A 6 -0.32 7.26 4.57
CA THR A 6 0.98 6.66 4.84
C THR A 6 1.84 6.64 3.57
N GLU A 7 1.24 6.26 2.44
CA GLU A 7 1.89 6.23 1.12
C GLU A 7 2.45 7.59 0.73
N LEU A 8 1.63 8.65 0.77
CA LEU A 8 2.08 10.01 0.44
C LEU A 8 3.21 10.51 1.35
N LEU A 9 3.15 10.21 2.64
CA LEU A 9 4.16 10.63 3.60
C LEU A 9 5.43 9.78 3.53
N ALA A 10 5.32 8.52 3.08
CA ALA A 10 6.47 7.66 2.76
C ALA A 10 7.33 8.27 1.66
N TRP A 11 6.69 8.81 0.63
CA TRP A 11 7.38 9.43 -0.50
C TRP A 11 8.17 10.68 -0.11
N LEU A 12 7.81 11.31 1.01
CA LEU A 12 8.53 12.46 1.58
C LEU A 12 9.64 12.05 2.57
N GLY A 13 9.88 10.75 2.78
CA GLY A 13 10.87 10.25 3.73
C GLY A 13 10.48 10.41 5.20
N LEU A 14 9.20 10.69 5.51
CA LEU A 14 8.76 11.05 6.86
C LEU A 14 8.34 9.86 7.72
N ILE A 15 8.43 8.63 7.22
CA ILE A 15 7.84 7.46 7.90
C ILE A 15 8.43 7.20 9.28
N TRP A 16 9.76 7.22 9.40
CA TRP A 16 10.41 6.90 10.67
C TRP A 16 10.50 8.09 11.63
N GLY A 17 10.46 9.31 11.10
CA GLY A 17 10.47 10.54 11.91
C GLY A 17 9.18 10.75 12.71
N ILE A 18 8.09 10.10 12.32
CA ILE A 18 6.77 10.27 12.96
C ILE A 18 6.32 8.93 13.56
N PRO A 19 6.24 8.80 14.91
CA PRO A 19 5.90 7.53 15.57
C PRO A 19 4.58 6.90 15.10
N GLY A 20 3.60 7.73 14.74
CA GLY A 20 2.32 7.27 14.18
C GLY A 20 2.45 6.59 12.82
N LEU A 21 3.36 7.08 11.97
CA LEU A 21 3.64 6.52 10.65
C LEU A 21 4.54 5.30 10.75
N ALA A 22 5.56 5.34 11.62
CA ALA A 22 6.41 4.19 11.89
C ALA A 22 5.59 2.96 12.31
N ARG A 23 4.59 3.12 13.18
CA ARG A 23 3.65 2.03 13.55
C ARG A 23 2.86 1.50 12.34
N GLN A 24 2.49 2.36 11.40
CA GLN A 24 1.79 1.96 10.18
C GLN A 24 2.73 1.21 9.22
N GLY A 25 3.99 1.65 9.10
CA GLY A 25 5.06 0.96 8.37
C GLY A 25 5.36 -0.42 8.94
N SER A 26 5.54 -0.54 10.26
CA SER A 26 5.73 -1.84 10.93
C SER A 26 4.53 -2.77 10.76
N ARG A 27 3.31 -2.22 10.75
CA ARG A 27 2.10 -3.01 10.48
C ARG A 27 2.08 -3.54 9.04
N LEU A 28 2.55 -2.73 8.09
CA LEU A 28 2.71 -3.12 6.69
C LEU A 28 3.76 -4.22 6.53
N ALA A 29 4.93 -4.07 7.15
CA ALA A 29 5.98 -5.09 7.14
C ALA A 29 5.47 -6.44 7.67
N LYS A 30 4.85 -6.45 8.87
CA LYS A 30 4.26 -7.67 9.45
C LYS A 30 3.20 -8.33 8.58
N MET A 31 2.45 -7.56 7.79
CA MET A 31 1.45 -8.10 6.89
C MET A 31 2.10 -8.84 5.71
N LEU A 32 3.18 -8.26 5.18
CA LEU A 32 3.95 -8.83 4.07
C LEU A 32 4.88 -9.97 4.51
N GLU A 33 5.21 -10.08 5.79
CA GLU A 33 5.90 -11.24 6.38
C GLU A 33 5.00 -12.48 6.52
N SER A 34 3.68 -12.34 6.29
CA SER A 34 2.77 -13.49 6.30
C SER A 34 3.18 -14.53 5.24
N PRO A 35 2.85 -15.83 5.41
CA PRO A 35 3.22 -16.88 4.45
C PRO A 35 2.76 -16.60 3.00
N SER A 36 1.77 -15.73 2.85
CA SER A 36 1.24 -15.33 1.56
C SER A 36 2.04 -14.21 0.89
N GLY A 37 2.75 -13.37 1.66
CA GLY A 37 3.45 -12.19 1.15
C GLY A 37 2.54 -11.07 0.65
N TRP A 38 1.21 -11.20 0.78
CA TRP A 38 0.25 -10.31 0.14
C TRP A 38 -0.36 -9.29 1.10
N PHE A 39 -0.72 -8.13 0.55
CA PHE A 39 -1.56 -7.17 1.23
C PHE A 39 -2.99 -7.74 1.39
N ALA A 40 -3.33 -8.16 2.61
CA ALA A 40 -4.55 -8.91 2.89
C ALA A 40 -5.77 -8.02 3.22
N LEU A 41 -5.60 -6.70 3.37
CA LEU A 41 -6.72 -5.83 3.73
C LEU A 41 -7.54 -5.43 2.50
N ARG A 42 -8.86 -5.59 2.61
CA ARG A 42 -9.78 -5.06 1.60
C ARG A 42 -9.92 -3.55 1.76
N LEU A 43 -9.32 -2.79 0.85
CA LEU A 43 -9.45 -1.34 0.80
C LEU A 43 -10.85 -0.98 0.28
N ARG A 44 -11.77 -0.64 1.21
CA ARG A 44 -13.17 -0.30 0.90
C ARG A 44 -13.38 1.14 0.41
N HIS A 45 -12.33 1.96 0.42
CA HIS A 45 -12.44 3.38 0.10
C HIS A 45 -12.58 3.59 -1.41
N GLU A 46 -13.43 4.54 -1.83
CA GLU A 46 -13.73 4.81 -3.24
C GLU A 46 -12.49 5.12 -4.09
N TYR A 47 -11.46 5.70 -3.46
CA TYR A 47 -10.15 5.91 -4.08
C TYR A 47 -9.57 4.64 -4.73
N PHE A 48 -9.79 3.46 -4.14
CA PHE A 48 -9.34 2.18 -4.69
C PHE A 48 -10.40 1.49 -5.58
N ALA A 49 -11.53 2.16 -5.81
CA ALA A 49 -12.63 1.68 -6.63
C ALA A 49 -12.81 2.48 -7.93
N ARG A 50 -12.08 3.59 -8.11
CA ARG A 50 -12.18 4.50 -9.27
C ARG A 50 -10.85 4.59 -10.00
N TRP A 51 -10.92 4.94 -11.28
CA TRP A 51 -9.76 5.24 -12.10
C TRP A 51 -9.13 6.57 -11.68
N GLY A 52 -7.82 6.58 -11.50
CA GLY A 52 -7.02 7.78 -11.33
C GLY A 52 -5.57 7.54 -11.74
N ALA A 53 -4.86 8.61 -12.06
CA ALA A 53 -3.45 8.58 -12.44
C ALA A 53 -2.55 7.89 -11.39
N TYR A 54 -3.05 7.79 -10.15
CA TYR A 54 -2.35 7.22 -9.00
C TYR A 54 -2.91 5.87 -8.57
N THR A 55 -3.77 5.21 -9.36
CA THR A 55 -4.32 3.86 -9.11
C THR A 55 -3.86 2.90 -10.22
N GLY A 56 -2.63 2.39 -10.10
CA GLY A 56 -1.99 1.49 -11.08
C GLY A 56 -2.75 0.18 -11.34
N LEU A 57 -3.72 -0.15 -10.48
CA LEU A 57 -4.66 -1.27 -10.65
C LEU A 57 -5.19 -1.39 -12.08
N MET A 58 -5.61 -0.29 -12.72
CA MET A 58 -6.38 -0.33 -13.97
C MET A 58 -5.54 -0.50 -15.24
N LEU A 59 -4.23 -0.70 -15.13
CA LEU A 59 -3.37 -1.09 -16.27
C LEU A 59 -3.49 -2.58 -16.60
N GLU A 60 -4.03 -3.38 -15.68
CA GLU A 60 -4.25 -4.81 -15.84
C GLU A 60 -5.62 -5.09 -16.48
N HIS A 61 -5.66 -5.97 -17.49
CA HIS A 61 -6.88 -6.36 -18.23
C HIS A 61 -8.04 -6.80 -17.29
N ASP A 62 -7.72 -7.48 -16.18
CA ASP A 62 -8.68 -8.03 -15.21
C ASP A 62 -8.53 -7.43 -13.81
N TRP A 63 -8.23 -6.13 -13.72
CA TRP A 63 -7.93 -5.47 -12.44
C TRP A 63 -9.05 -5.56 -11.39
N LYS A 64 -10.30 -5.80 -11.80
CA LYS A 64 -11.43 -6.00 -10.87
C LYS A 64 -11.43 -7.39 -10.23
N SER A 65 -10.65 -8.33 -10.75
CA SER A 65 -10.48 -9.67 -10.17
C SER A 65 -10.00 -9.56 -8.72
N PRO A 66 -10.62 -10.29 -7.77
CA PRO A 66 -10.21 -10.27 -6.36
C PRO A 66 -8.71 -10.51 -6.16
N TRP A 67 -8.12 -11.38 -6.99
CA TRP A 67 -6.71 -11.74 -6.95
C TRP A 67 -5.77 -10.67 -7.51
N ARG A 68 -6.20 -9.89 -8.51
CA ARG A 68 -5.36 -8.81 -9.07
C ARG A 68 -5.45 -7.53 -8.25
N ARG A 69 -6.56 -7.32 -7.53
CA ARG A 69 -6.74 -6.14 -6.66
C ARG A 69 -5.74 -6.06 -5.51
N GLN A 70 -5.15 -7.17 -5.09
CA GLN A 70 -4.13 -7.19 -4.03
C GLN A 70 -2.73 -6.85 -4.56
N TYR A 71 -2.46 -6.93 -5.87
CA TYR A 71 -1.12 -6.69 -6.41
C TYR A 71 -0.68 -5.24 -6.23
N ASP A 72 -1.51 -4.28 -6.60
CA ASP A 72 -1.19 -2.86 -6.49
C ASP A 72 -1.00 -2.40 -5.02
N PRO A 73 -1.88 -2.75 -4.05
CA PRO A 73 -1.62 -2.50 -2.64
C PRO A 73 -0.36 -3.19 -2.13
N THR A 74 -0.06 -4.42 -2.58
CA THR A 74 1.16 -5.14 -2.19
C THR A 74 2.40 -4.43 -2.71
N PHE A 75 2.42 -4.08 -3.99
CA PHE A 75 3.52 -3.36 -4.61
C PHE A 75 3.79 -2.01 -3.95
N ARG A 76 2.73 -1.20 -3.70
CA ARG A 76 2.85 0.06 -2.97
C ARG A 76 3.35 -0.13 -1.55
N SER A 77 2.93 -1.20 -0.88
CA SER A 77 3.43 -1.55 0.46
C SER A 77 4.93 -1.80 0.44
N LEU A 78 5.42 -2.52 -0.57
CA LEU A 78 6.86 -2.74 -0.77
C LEU A 78 7.60 -1.43 -1.06
N LEU A 79 7.05 -0.55 -1.90
CA LEU A 79 7.63 0.77 -2.17
C LEU A 79 7.69 1.64 -0.92
N ILE A 80 6.63 1.64 -0.10
CA ILE A 80 6.59 2.35 1.18
C ILE A 80 7.73 1.87 2.07
N LEU A 81 7.90 0.54 2.21
CA LEU A 81 8.96 -0.03 3.05
C LEU A 81 10.35 0.26 2.48
N HIS A 82 10.54 0.13 1.17
CA HIS A 82 11.80 0.42 0.50
C HIS A 82 12.25 1.87 0.69
N ASN A 83 11.35 2.83 0.43
CA ASN A 83 11.63 4.26 0.57
C ASN A 83 11.75 4.71 2.04
N SER A 84 11.36 3.86 2.97
CA SER A 84 11.54 4.13 4.39
C SER A 84 12.93 3.72 4.86
N SER A 85 13.62 2.77 4.24
CA SER A 85 14.91 2.25 4.72
C SER A 85 16.12 3.18 4.53
N GLY A 86 15.89 4.46 4.19
CA GLY A 86 16.93 5.48 3.98
C GLY A 86 17.32 6.22 5.25
#